data_AF-A0A554W964-F1
#
_entry.id   AF-A0A554W964-F1
#
_cell.length_a   1.000
_cell.length_b   1.000
_cell.length_c   1.000
_cell.angle_alpha   90.00
_cell.angle_beta   90.00
_cell.angle_gamma   90.00
#
_symmetry.space_group_name_H-M   'P 1'
#
loop_
_entity.id
_entity.type
_entity.pdbx_description
1 polymer ?
#
loop_
_entity_poly.entity_id
_entity_poly.type
_entity_poly.pdbx_seq_one_letter_code
_entity_poly.pdbx_strand_id
1 'polypeptide(L)'
;MAFRVRTGAVALALGAALLAGGAHAQALSLGEQFALRGYTGQAFGSVMADLMKVDSPLILTNQTSICSSLAGAMAAQLVAKGGHPSVVATAKPEEASAAVQGHANAPALALIYGGQASVEDNYAMVKAALQEAAKVNYTGPIFFHLRVWGAKLPERAAKEDAAVAAYLARKDNLYTATVNAQDGKALVHQVAVNAEGQKSARVLQEVAMHPRWLGLFRRSI
;
A
#
# COMPACT_ATOMS: atom_id res chain seq x y z
N MET A 1 -25.21 -5.79 86.31
CA MET A 1 -24.21 -5.71 85.23
C MET A 1 -24.97 -5.78 83.91
N ALA A 2 -25.42 -4.65 83.35
CA ALA A 2 -24.68 -3.82 82.40
C ALA A 2 -24.14 -4.61 81.21
N PHE A 3 -24.80 -4.56 80.05
CA PHE A 3 -24.21 -3.97 78.85
C PHE A 3 -25.29 -3.54 77.85
N ARG A 4 -24.96 -2.46 77.15
CA ARG A 4 -25.78 -1.53 76.38
C ARG A 4 -25.39 -1.67 74.91
N VAL A 5 -26.39 -1.54 74.02
CA VAL A 5 -26.39 -0.91 72.67
C VAL A 5 -25.31 -1.36 71.66
N ARG A 6 -25.71 -1.73 70.43
CA ARG A 6 -25.52 -0.89 69.22
C ARG A 6 -25.80 -1.58 67.88
N THR A 7 -26.79 -0.99 67.21
CA THR A 7 -26.81 -0.54 65.80
C THR A 7 -26.66 -1.57 64.69
N GLY A 8 -27.66 -1.55 63.81
CA GLY A 8 -27.70 -2.33 62.59
C GLY A 8 -26.68 -1.90 61.55
N ALA A 9 -26.47 -2.80 60.60
CA ALA A 9 -25.74 -2.55 59.37
C ALA A 9 -26.70 -2.78 58.21
N VAL A 10 -27.19 -1.68 57.63
CA VAL A 10 -27.73 -1.68 56.27
C VAL A 10 -26.52 -1.73 55.33
N ALA A 11 -26.28 -2.88 54.71
CA ALA A 11 -25.25 -3.01 53.69
C ALA A 11 -25.76 -2.39 52.37
N LEU A 12 -25.42 -1.12 52.14
CA LEU A 12 -25.61 -0.46 50.86
C LEU A 12 -24.48 -0.91 49.92
N ALA A 13 -24.75 -1.89 49.07
CA ALA A 13 -23.81 -2.28 48.02
C ALA A 13 -23.84 -1.25 46.88
N LEU A 14 -22.98 -0.22 46.97
CA LEU A 14 -22.59 0.57 45.80
C LEU A 14 -21.73 -0.32 44.89
N GLY A 15 -22.38 -0.98 43.93
CA GLY A 15 -21.70 -1.58 42.80
C GLY A 15 -21.21 -0.47 41.86
N ALA A 16 -19.93 -0.10 42.01
CA ALA A 16 -19.24 0.76 41.06
C ALA A 16 -19.24 0.09 39.68
N ALA A 17 -20.06 0.59 38.76
CA ALA A 17 -19.90 0.35 37.33
C ALA A 17 -18.62 1.07 36.88
N LEU A 18 -17.48 0.42 37.08
CA LEU A 18 -16.22 0.82 36.45
C LEU A 18 -16.39 0.64 34.95
N LEU A 19 -16.57 1.79 34.31
CA LEU A 19 -16.47 2.06 32.89
C LEU A 19 -15.40 1.16 32.28
N ALA A 20 -15.84 0.15 31.53
CA ALA A 20 -15.01 -0.51 30.53
C ALA A 20 -14.70 0.54 29.45
N GLY A 21 -13.69 1.37 29.71
CA GLY A 21 -13.07 2.24 28.73
C GLY A 21 -12.35 1.36 27.72
N GLY A 22 -13.11 0.79 26.78
CA GLY A 22 -12.55 0.32 25.53
C GLY A 22 -11.90 1.53 24.88
N ALA A 23 -10.57 1.60 24.91
CA ALA A 23 -9.82 2.54 24.12
C ALA A 23 -10.12 2.24 22.65
N HIS A 24 -11.17 2.88 22.11
CA HIS A 24 -11.36 2.93 20.67
C HIS A 24 -10.10 3.56 20.10
N ALA A 25 -9.35 2.78 19.31
CA ALA A 25 -8.22 3.31 18.55
C ALA A 25 -8.75 4.49 17.74
N GLN A 26 -8.34 5.71 18.12
CA GLN A 26 -8.85 6.92 17.50
C GLN A 26 -8.44 6.90 16.02
N ALA A 27 -9.44 6.98 15.14
CA ALA A 27 -9.24 7.08 13.71
C ALA A 27 -8.23 8.19 13.41
N LEU A 28 -7.33 7.97 12.44
CA LEU A 28 -6.34 8.97 12.07
C LEU A 28 -7.05 10.25 11.60
N SER A 29 -6.62 11.39 12.13
CA SER A 29 -6.98 12.71 11.60
C SER A 29 -6.49 12.87 10.16
N LEU A 30 -7.02 13.85 9.42
CA LEU A 30 -6.60 14.09 8.03
C LEU A 30 -5.08 14.35 7.92
N GLY A 31 -4.52 15.13 8.83
CA GLY A 31 -3.07 15.40 8.87
C GLY A 31 -2.26 14.13 9.14
N GLU A 32 -2.73 13.26 10.03
CA GLU A 32 -2.11 11.96 10.29
C GLU A 32 -2.21 11.01 9.10
N GLN A 33 -3.34 11.05 8.37
CA GLN A 33 -3.50 10.29 7.14
C GLN A 33 -2.44 10.74 6.12
N PHE A 34 -2.27 12.04 5.89
CA PHE A 34 -1.24 12.53 4.95
C PHE A 34 0.19 12.28 5.46
N ALA A 35 0.45 12.42 6.76
CA ALA A 35 1.75 12.11 7.33
C ALA A 35 2.15 10.64 7.09
N LEU A 36 1.22 9.69 7.28
CA LEU A 36 1.47 8.28 6.98
C LEU A 36 1.88 8.07 5.51
N ARG A 37 1.26 8.78 4.57
CA ARG A 37 1.55 8.66 3.14
C ARG A 37 2.83 9.37 2.76
N GLY A 38 3.16 10.46 3.46
CA GLY A 38 4.47 11.11 3.39
C GLY A 38 5.59 10.14 3.77
N TYR A 39 5.52 9.51 4.96
CA TYR A 39 6.54 8.53 5.38
C TYR A 39 6.61 7.34 4.42
N THR A 40 5.47 6.75 4.08
CA THR A 40 5.42 5.57 3.20
C THR A 40 5.92 5.90 1.79
N GLY A 41 5.53 7.05 1.25
CA GLY A 41 5.93 7.50 -0.07
C GLY A 41 7.40 7.85 -0.14
N GLN A 42 7.95 8.51 0.88
CA GLN A 42 9.38 8.77 1.00
C GLN A 42 10.20 7.46 1.06
N ALA A 43 9.73 6.47 1.82
CA ALA A 43 10.39 5.17 1.87
C ALA A 43 10.37 4.49 0.50
N PHE A 44 9.22 4.41 -0.17
CA PHE A 44 9.10 3.73 -1.46
C PHE A 44 9.76 4.47 -2.62
N GLY A 45 9.73 5.81 -2.63
CA GLY A 45 10.52 6.60 -3.58
C GLY A 45 12.03 6.38 -3.41
N SER A 46 12.50 6.23 -2.17
CA SER A 46 13.91 5.89 -1.92
C SER A 46 14.25 4.47 -2.37
N VAL A 47 13.36 3.51 -2.16
CA VAL A 47 13.52 2.14 -2.69
C VAL A 47 13.62 2.16 -4.22
N MET A 48 12.74 2.88 -4.90
CA MET A 48 12.80 2.98 -6.37
C MET A 48 14.14 3.56 -6.84
N ALA A 49 14.57 4.68 -6.28
CA ALA A 49 15.84 5.30 -6.68
C ALA A 49 17.07 4.48 -6.28
N ASP A 50 17.12 3.97 -5.06
CA ASP A 50 18.35 3.41 -4.49
C ASP A 50 18.50 1.92 -4.74
N LEU A 51 17.41 1.17 -4.66
CA LEU A 51 17.41 -0.29 -4.85
C LEU A 51 17.11 -0.67 -6.30
N MET A 52 16.05 -0.11 -6.88
CA MET A 52 15.66 -0.42 -8.26
C MET A 52 16.46 0.36 -9.30
N LYS A 53 17.19 1.42 -8.89
CA LYS A 53 17.92 2.33 -9.76
C LYS A 53 17.01 3.00 -10.81
N VAL A 54 15.81 3.36 -10.37
CA VAL A 54 14.77 4.03 -11.17
C VAL A 54 14.52 5.41 -10.58
N ASP A 55 14.74 6.45 -11.38
CA ASP A 55 14.56 7.85 -11.00
C ASP A 55 13.30 8.49 -11.61
N SER A 56 12.84 8.03 -12.78
CA SER A 56 11.71 8.63 -13.50
C SER A 56 10.58 7.65 -13.86
N PRO A 57 9.99 6.93 -12.89
CA PRO A 57 8.88 6.00 -13.16
C PRO A 57 7.62 6.72 -13.65
N LEU A 58 6.76 5.96 -14.36
CA LEU A 58 5.34 6.26 -14.44
C LEU A 58 4.64 5.71 -13.19
N ILE A 59 4.01 6.59 -12.42
CA ILE A 59 3.23 6.26 -11.23
C ILE A 59 1.75 6.43 -11.55
N LEU A 60 1.02 5.32 -11.61
CA LEU A 60 -0.41 5.30 -11.79
C LEU A 60 -1.12 5.22 -10.44
N THR A 61 -2.12 6.06 -10.23
CA THR A 61 -2.93 6.09 -9.00
C THR A 61 -4.41 6.27 -9.35
N ASN A 62 -5.29 5.90 -8.44
CA ASN A 62 -6.70 6.35 -8.52
C ASN A 62 -6.82 7.80 -8.04
N GLN A 63 -8.01 8.40 -8.22
CA GLN A 63 -8.30 9.79 -7.83
C GLN A 63 -8.58 10.02 -6.33
N THR A 64 -8.36 9.02 -5.47
CA THR A 64 -8.60 9.17 -4.04
C THR A 64 -7.50 9.99 -3.38
N SER A 65 -7.84 10.80 -2.37
CA SER A 65 -6.86 11.68 -1.70
C SER A 65 -5.72 10.88 -1.04
N ILE A 66 -6.00 9.69 -0.52
CA ILE A 66 -5.02 8.82 0.10
C ILE A 66 -4.02 8.26 -0.93
N CYS A 67 -4.48 7.72 -2.06
CA CYS A 67 -3.55 7.17 -3.06
C CYS A 67 -2.79 8.28 -3.79
N SER A 68 -3.45 9.38 -4.12
CA SER A 68 -2.81 10.55 -4.73
C SER A 68 -1.75 11.17 -3.82
N SER A 69 -2.00 11.27 -2.51
CA SER A 69 -0.98 11.77 -1.56
C SER A 69 0.21 10.82 -1.43
N LEU A 70 -0.01 9.50 -1.47
CA LEU A 70 1.08 8.52 -1.49
C LEU A 70 1.91 8.64 -2.78
N ALA A 71 1.26 8.63 -3.94
CA ALA A 71 1.91 8.76 -5.24
C ALA A 71 2.71 10.07 -5.35
N GLY A 72 2.12 11.18 -4.89
CA GLY A 72 2.79 12.48 -4.81
C GLY A 72 4.01 12.46 -3.89
N ALA A 73 3.93 11.83 -2.72
CA ALA A 73 5.08 11.70 -1.80
C ALA A 73 6.20 10.82 -2.37
N MET A 74 5.85 9.74 -3.09
CA MET A 74 6.82 8.93 -3.84
C MET A 74 7.54 9.77 -4.91
N ALA A 75 6.76 10.51 -5.71
CA ALA A 75 7.29 11.36 -6.75
C ALA A 75 8.19 12.48 -6.18
N ALA A 76 7.79 13.13 -5.09
CA ALA A 76 8.57 14.16 -4.44
C ALA A 76 9.94 13.63 -3.97
N GLN A 77 10.00 12.41 -3.44
CA GLN A 77 11.27 11.80 -3.05
C GLN A 77 12.17 11.48 -4.24
N LEU A 78 11.60 11.03 -5.35
CA LEU A 78 12.35 10.78 -6.59
C LEU A 78 12.90 12.09 -7.17
N VAL A 79 12.11 13.16 -7.16
CA VAL A 79 12.56 14.52 -7.53
C VAL A 79 13.70 15.00 -6.63
N ALA A 80 13.59 14.78 -5.31
CA ALA A 80 14.66 15.12 -4.37
C ALA A 80 15.98 14.36 -4.65
N LYS A 81 15.92 13.26 -5.39
CA LYS A 81 17.07 12.46 -5.86
C LYS A 81 17.48 12.75 -7.32
N GLY A 82 16.90 13.79 -7.94
CA GLY A 82 17.24 14.22 -9.31
C GLY A 82 16.39 13.59 -10.41
N GLY A 83 15.40 12.76 -10.06
CA GLY A 83 14.49 12.14 -11.00
C GLY A 83 13.38 13.06 -11.50
N HIS A 84 12.65 12.61 -12.52
CA HIS A 84 11.51 13.32 -13.13
C HIS A 84 10.34 12.34 -13.34
N PRO A 85 9.73 11.82 -12.26
CA PRO A 85 8.61 10.89 -12.33
C PRO A 85 7.35 11.54 -12.93
N SER A 86 6.58 10.74 -13.66
CA SER A 86 5.21 11.10 -14.08
C SER A 86 4.20 10.52 -13.10
N VAL A 87 3.29 11.33 -12.58
CA VAL A 87 2.14 10.85 -11.79
C VAL A 87 0.87 11.05 -12.61
N VAL A 88 0.14 9.96 -12.88
CA VAL A 88 -1.12 10.00 -13.60
C VAL A 88 -2.21 9.42 -12.72
N ALA A 89 -3.15 10.28 -12.33
CA ALA A 89 -4.37 9.86 -11.66
C ALA A 89 -5.39 9.43 -12.70
N THR A 90 -6.02 8.29 -12.48
CA THR A 90 -6.92 7.66 -13.43
C THR A 90 -8.22 7.24 -12.71
N ALA A 91 -9.34 7.40 -13.40
CA ALA A 91 -10.68 7.04 -12.96
C ALA A 91 -11.29 5.89 -13.75
N LYS A 92 -10.78 5.63 -14.97
CA LYS A 92 -11.32 4.62 -15.88
C LYS A 92 -10.25 3.74 -16.50
N PRO A 93 -10.53 2.46 -16.78
CA PRO A 93 -9.53 1.51 -17.31
C PRO A 93 -8.82 2.01 -18.58
N GLU A 94 -9.54 2.71 -19.45
CA GLU A 94 -9.01 3.25 -20.70
C GLU A 94 -7.93 4.31 -20.45
N GLU A 95 -8.04 5.07 -19.35
CA GLU A 95 -7.04 6.07 -18.95
C GLU A 95 -5.77 5.38 -18.42
N ALA A 96 -5.90 4.25 -17.71
CA ALA A 96 -4.74 3.46 -17.29
C ALA A 96 -4.01 2.83 -18.48
N SER A 97 -4.75 2.27 -19.44
CA SER A 97 -4.18 1.77 -20.70
C SER A 97 -3.49 2.90 -21.47
N ALA A 98 -4.17 4.03 -21.72
CA ALA A 98 -3.59 5.17 -22.43
C ALA A 98 -2.33 5.72 -21.74
N ALA A 99 -2.29 5.75 -20.41
CA ALA A 99 -1.13 6.19 -19.66
C ALA A 99 0.08 5.26 -19.86
N VAL A 100 -0.12 3.93 -19.80
CA VAL A 100 0.94 2.95 -20.08
C VAL A 100 1.41 3.06 -21.53
N GLN A 101 0.49 3.17 -22.48
CA GLN A 101 0.83 3.31 -23.90
C GLN A 101 1.66 4.57 -24.16
N GLY A 102 1.25 5.72 -23.61
CA GLY A 102 1.96 7.00 -23.75
C GLY A 102 3.32 7.04 -23.04
N HIS A 103 3.60 6.08 -22.16
CA HIS A 103 4.84 5.97 -21.41
C HIS A 103 5.48 4.58 -21.57
N ALA A 104 5.37 3.97 -22.75
CA ALA A 104 5.91 2.63 -23.01
C ALA A 104 7.43 2.51 -22.75
N ASN A 105 8.15 3.64 -22.80
CA ASN A 105 9.59 3.72 -22.52
C ASN A 105 9.92 4.19 -21.10
N ALA A 106 8.95 4.32 -20.20
CA ALA A 106 9.23 4.71 -18.82
C ALA A 106 10.15 3.67 -18.14
N PRO A 107 11.15 4.10 -17.36
CA PRO A 107 12.11 3.20 -16.72
C PRO A 107 11.50 2.31 -15.64
N ALA A 108 10.32 2.64 -15.11
CA ALA A 108 9.49 1.72 -14.32
C ALA A 108 8.01 2.11 -14.38
N LEU A 109 7.15 1.16 -14.02
CA LEU A 109 5.72 1.35 -13.82
C LEU A 109 5.37 1.06 -12.36
N ALA A 110 4.76 2.01 -11.68
CA ALA A 110 4.26 1.85 -10.32
C ALA A 110 2.73 1.89 -10.30
N LEU A 111 2.09 0.80 -9.88
CA LEU A 111 0.65 0.67 -9.78
C LEU A 111 0.20 0.95 -8.34
N ILE A 112 -0.08 2.22 -8.05
CA ILE A 112 -0.43 2.76 -6.73
C ILE A 112 -1.96 2.89 -6.60
N TYR A 113 -2.65 1.78 -6.83
CA TYR A 113 -4.10 1.67 -6.66
C TYR A 113 -4.44 1.10 -5.29
N GLY A 114 -5.45 1.65 -4.61
CA GLY A 114 -5.86 1.19 -3.28
C GLY A 114 -6.74 2.21 -2.57
N GLY A 115 -6.47 2.42 -1.28
CA GLY A 115 -7.07 3.50 -0.50
C GLY A 115 -8.58 3.38 -0.36
N GLN A 116 -9.29 4.38 -0.88
CA GLN A 116 -10.74 4.56 -0.70
C GLN A 116 -11.58 4.03 -1.87
N ALA A 117 -10.94 3.62 -2.96
CA ALA A 117 -11.63 2.98 -4.09
C ALA A 117 -11.91 1.51 -3.79
N SER A 118 -12.97 0.96 -4.40
CA SER A 118 -13.31 -0.45 -4.21
C SER A 118 -12.23 -1.37 -4.78
N VAL A 119 -12.21 -2.64 -4.34
CA VAL A 119 -11.28 -3.63 -4.90
C VAL A 119 -11.53 -3.83 -6.40
N GLU A 120 -12.78 -3.82 -6.85
CA GLU A 120 -13.13 -3.99 -8.27
C GLU A 120 -12.71 -2.78 -9.11
N ASP A 121 -12.88 -1.55 -8.61
CA ASP A 121 -12.39 -0.36 -9.32
C ASP A 121 -10.87 -0.43 -9.48
N ASN A 122 -10.16 -0.73 -8.40
CA ASN A 122 -8.71 -0.89 -8.45
C ASN A 122 -8.31 -2.05 -9.37
N TYR A 123 -9.07 -3.14 -9.39
CA TYR A 123 -8.82 -4.28 -10.27
C TYR A 123 -8.95 -3.90 -11.74
N ALA A 124 -10.01 -3.20 -12.12
CA ALA A 124 -10.23 -2.77 -13.50
C ALA A 124 -9.06 -1.94 -14.03
N MET A 125 -8.54 -1.03 -13.20
CA MET A 125 -7.36 -0.20 -13.52
C MET A 125 -6.07 -1.03 -13.63
N VAL A 126 -5.83 -1.92 -12.68
CA VAL A 126 -4.65 -2.81 -12.69
C VAL A 126 -4.68 -3.72 -13.90
N LYS A 127 -5.83 -4.33 -14.21
CA LYS A 127 -6.00 -5.20 -15.37
C LYS A 127 -5.70 -4.46 -16.67
N ALA A 128 -6.29 -3.29 -16.88
CA ALA A 128 -6.06 -2.50 -18.09
C ALA A 128 -4.60 -2.05 -18.24
N ALA A 129 -3.95 -1.61 -17.16
CA ALA A 129 -2.53 -1.27 -17.17
C ALA A 129 -1.65 -2.49 -17.54
N LEU A 130 -1.96 -3.67 -16.99
CA LEU A 130 -1.22 -4.91 -17.29
C LEU A 130 -1.47 -5.42 -18.71
N GLN A 131 -2.70 -5.30 -19.21
CA GLN A 131 -3.05 -5.64 -20.60
C GLN A 131 -2.29 -4.75 -21.57
N GLU A 132 -2.26 -3.43 -21.35
CA GLU A 132 -1.49 -2.54 -22.20
C GLU A 132 0.01 -2.82 -22.08
N ALA A 133 0.54 -3.02 -20.87
CA ALA A 133 1.94 -3.36 -20.64
C ALA A 133 2.35 -4.65 -21.39
N ALA A 134 1.47 -5.67 -21.39
CA ALA A 134 1.68 -6.89 -22.17
C ALA A 134 1.68 -6.61 -23.68
N LYS A 135 0.69 -5.85 -24.16
CA LYS A 135 0.52 -5.49 -25.58
C LYS A 135 1.70 -4.68 -26.13
N VAL A 136 2.23 -3.72 -25.37
CA VAL A 136 3.40 -2.92 -25.77
C VAL A 136 4.73 -3.58 -25.42
N ASN A 137 4.72 -4.81 -24.89
CA ASN A 137 5.90 -5.53 -24.42
C ASN A 137 6.77 -4.72 -23.45
N TYR A 138 6.14 -4.05 -22.48
CA TYR A 138 6.83 -3.23 -21.50
C TYR A 138 7.91 -4.01 -20.74
N THR A 139 9.17 -3.62 -20.92
CA THR A 139 10.31 -4.37 -20.37
C THR A 139 10.70 -3.92 -18.97
N GLY A 140 10.38 -2.68 -18.61
CA GLY A 140 10.74 -2.09 -17.33
C GLY A 140 10.14 -2.80 -16.12
N PRO A 141 10.71 -2.59 -14.92
CA PRO A 141 10.19 -3.11 -13.67
C PRO A 141 8.78 -2.62 -13.36
N ILE A 142 7.98 -3.49 -12.72
CA ILE A 142 6.63 -3.13 -12.24
C ILE A 142 6.60 -3.22 -10.71
N PHE A 143 6.21 -2.14 -10.06
CA PHE A 143 5.97 -2.09 -8.62
C PHE A 143 4.47 -2.10 -8.32
N PHE A 144 4.02 -3.08 -7.55
CA PHE A 144 2.64 -3.19 -7.09
C PHE A 144 2.51 -2.62 -5.67
N HIS A 145 1.58 -1.68 -5.48
CA HIS A 145 1.23 -1.25 -4.14
C HIS A 145 0.68 -2.41 -3.28
N LEU A 146 0.88 -2.34 -1.96
CA LEU A 146 0.55 -3.42 -1.03
C LEU A 146 -0.91 -3.88 -1.14
N ARG A 147 -1.86 -2.98 -1.43
CA ARG A 147 -3.28 -3.33 -1.59
C ARG A 147 -3.56 -4.02 -2.93
N VAL A 148 -2.81 -3.71 -3.99
CA VAL A 148 -2.86 -4.43 -5.28
C VAL A 148 -2.33 -5.85 -5.10
N TRP A 149 -1.17 -5.95 -4.46
CA TRP A 149 -0.52 -7.23 -4.21
C TRP A 149 -1.34 -8.08 -3.22
N GLY A 150 -1.67 -7.55 -2.04
CA GLY A 150 -2.40 -8.28 -0.99
C GLY A 150 -3.77 -8.80 -1.43
N ALA A 151 -4.46 -8.07 -2.33
CA ALA A 151 -5.74 -8.49 -2.89
C ALA A 151 -5.62 -9.45 -4.09
N LYS A 152 -4.41 -9.90 -4.41
CA LYS A 152 -4.11 -10.83 -5.51
C LYS A 152 -4.56 -10.35 -6.91
N LEU A 153 -4.55 -9.04 -7.15
CA LEU A 153 -5.04 -8.46 -8.42
C LEU A 153 -4.19 -8.88 -9.63
N PRO A 154 -2.84 -8.92 -9.57
CA PRO A 154 -2.03 -9.41 -10.69
C PRO A 154 -2.30 -10.89 -11.01
N GLU A 155 -2.47 -11.74 -9.98
CA GLU A 155 -2.85 -13.14 -10.15
C GLU A 155 -4.22 -13.28 -10.83
N ARG A 156 -5.21 -12.51 -10.38
CA ARG A 156 -6.54 -12.51 -10.99
C ARG A 156 -6.47 -12.08 -12.46
N ALA A 157 -5.73 -11.02 -12.78
CA ALA A 157 -5.55 -10.57 -14.16
C ALA A 157 -4.89 -11.65 -15.04
N ALA A 158 -3.87 -12.35 -14.53
CA ALA A 158 -3.24 -13.46 -15.24
C ALA A 158 -4.20 -14.65 -15.44
N LYS A 159 -5.08 -14.95 -14.48
CA LYS A 159 -6.07 -16.03 -14.63
C LYS A 159 -7.14 -15.71 -15.69
N GLU A 160 -7.49 -14.43 -15.83
CA GLU A 160 -8.54 -13.98 -16.75
C GLU A 160 -8.02 -13.64 -18.16
N ASP A 161 -6.71 -13.44 -18.35
CA ASP A 161 -6.12 -13.01 -19.62
C ASP A 161 -4.78 -13.71 -19.89
N ALA A 162 -4.75 -14.56 -20.92
CA ALA A 162 -3.59 -15.36 -21.28
C ALA A 162 -2.38 -14.52 -21.75
N ALA A 163 -2.61 -13.35 -22.35
CA ALA A 163 -1.52 -12.46 -22.75
C ALA A 163 -0.87 -11.82 -21.51
N VAL A 164 -1.68 -11.42 -20.52
CA VAL A 164 -1.19 -10.95 -19.22
C VAL A 164 -0.46 -12.07 -18.47
N ALA A 165 -0.98 -13.30 -18.50
CA ALA A 165 -0.32 -14.46 -17.88
C ALA A 165 1.07 -14.69 -18.46
N ALA A 166 1.18 -14.79 -19.79
CA ALA A 166 2.44 -14.99 -20.49
C ALA A 166 3.40 -13.81 -20.25
N TYR A 167 2.87 -12.58 -20.15
CA TYR A 167 3.64 -11.38 -19.84
C TYR A 167 4.19 -11.35 -18.43
N LEU A 168 3.40 -11.69 -17.42
CA LEU A 168 3.87 -11.67 -16.04
C LEU A 168 4.81 -12.85 -15.75
N ALA A 169 4.54 -14.03 -16.31
CA ALA A 169 5.34 -15.24 -16.07
C ALA A 169 6.79 -15.13 -16.59
N ARG A 170 7.03 -14.30 -17.60
CA ARG A 170 8.37 -14.05 -18.17
C ARG A 170 9.14 -12.94 -17.48
N LYS A 171 8.53 -12.19 -16.56
CA LYS A 171 9.18 -11.07 -15.86
C LYS A 171 9.88 -11.56 -14.61
N ASP A 172 11.13 -11.15 -14.47
CA ASP A 172 11.92 -11.28 -13.24
C ASP A 172 11.96 -9.96 -12.44
N ASN A 173 11.47 -8.85 -13.00
CA ASN A 173 11.54 -7.51 -12.41
C ASN A 173 10.19 -7.01 -11.88
N LEU A 174 9.49 -7.88 -11.13
CA LEU A 174 8.26 -7.52 -10.42
C LEU A 174 8.56 -7.27 -8.95
N TYR A 175 7.94 -6.24 -8.38
CA TYR A 175 8.20 -5.81 -7.01
C TYR A 175 6.91 -5.45 -6.27
N THR A 176 6.96 -5.57 -4.94
CA THR A 176 5.93 -5.01 -4.05
C THR A 176 6.57 -4.64 -2.72
N ALA A 177 5.79 -3.97 -1.88
CA ALA A 177 6.16 -3.75 -0.49
C ALA A 177 5.09 -4.28 0.46
N THR A 178 5.54 -4.82 1.60
CA THR A 178 4.69 -5.24 2.72
C THR A 178 5.16 -4.58 4.01
N VAL A 179 4.38 -4.74 5.09
CA VAL A 179 4.75 -4.23 6.41
C VAL A 179 4.69 -5.38 7.42
N ASN A 180 5.81 -5.62 8.09
CA ASN A 180 5.87 -6.41 9.30
C ASN A 180 5.73 -5.45 10.50
N ALA A 181 4.49 -5.26 10.93
CA ALA A 181 4.17 -4.33 12.01
C ALA A 181 4.64 -4.83 13.40
N GLN A 182 4.91 -6.13 13.57
CA GLN A 182 5.44 -6.69 14.80
C GLN A 182 6.89 -6.26 14.99
N ASP A 183 7.70 -6.42 13.94
CA ASP A 183 9.13 -6.05 13.96
C ASP A 183 9.39 -4.59 13.58
N GLY A 184 8.34 -3.84 13.23
CA GLY A 184 8.45 -2.42 12.87
C GLY A 184 9.20 -2.18 11.57
N LYS A 185 9.01 -3.06 10.58
CA LYS A 185 9.74 -3.01 9.30
C LYS A 185 8.80 -2.94 8.11
N ALA A 186 9.14 -2.10 7.14
CA ALA A 186 8.62 -2.22 5.78
C ALA A 186 9.57 -3.12 4.98
N LEU A 187 9.02 -4.05 4.21
CA LEU A 187 9.78 -5.04 3.45
C LEU A 187 9.55 -4.81 1.97
N VAL A 188 10.62 -4.79 1.18
CA VAL A 188 10.57 -4.74 -0.28
C VAL A 188 10.83 -6.13 -0.81
N HIS A 189 9.93 -6.63 -1.65
CA HIS A 189 10.02 -7.96 -2.22
C HIS A 189 10.27 -7.88 -3.73
N GLN A 190 11.12 -8.78 -4.21
CA GLN A 190 10.98 -9.27 -5.58
C GLN A 190 9.88 -10.32 -5.58
N VAL A 191 8.96 -10.23 -6.52
CA VAL A 191 7.80 -11.13 -6.60
C VAL A 191 7.74 -11.82 -7.96
N ALA A 192 6.94 -12.87 -8.03
CA ALA A 192 6.63 -13.58 -9.28
C ALA A 192 5.13 -13.82 -9.36
N VAL A 193 4.60 -13.83 -10.58
CA VAL A 193 3.22 -14.22 -10.89
C VAL A 193 3.29 -15.24 -12.02
N ASN A 194 2.86 -16.47 -11.75
CA ASN A 194 2.89 -17.57 -12.72
C ASN A 194 1.59 -18.40 -12.63
N ALA A 195 1.56 -19.56 -13.28
CA ALA A 195 0.41 -20.46 -13.27
C ALA A 195 0.04 -20.98 -11.87
N GLU A 196 0.99 -21.05 -10.93
CA GLU A 196 0.78 -21.45 -9.53
C GLU A 196 0.18 -20.32 -8.68
N GLY A 197 0.18 -19.10 -9.21
CA GLY A 197 -0.29 -17.89 -8.54
C GLY A 197 0.82 -16.86 -8.33
N GLN A 198 0.56 -15.93 -7.43
CA GLN A 198 1.53 -14.89 -7.07
C GLN A 198 2.29 -15.23 -5.78
N LYS A 199 3.60 -14.95 -5.74
CA LYS A 199 4.46 -15.24 -4.58
C LYS A 199 5.58 -14.23 -4.41
N SER A 200 6.03 -14.07 -3.16
CA SER A 200 7.31 -13.42 -2.87
C SER A 200 8.44 -14.37 -3.26
N ALA A 201 9.30 -13.95 -4.19
CA ALA A 201 10.48 -14.73 -4.58
C ALA A 201 11.61 -14.54 -3.56
N ARG A 202 11.84 -13.29 -3.12
CA ARG A 202 12.79 -12.95 -2.04
C ARG A 202 12.51 -11.56 -1.48
N VAL A 203 12.92 -11.33 -0.24
CA VAL A 203 13.02 -9.99 0.36
C VAL A 203 14.32 -9.36 -0.11
N LEU A 204 14.24 -8.17 -0.69
CA LEU A 204 15.40 -7.43 -1.20
C LEU A 204 15.93 -6.42 -0.19
N GLN A 205 15.03 -5.83 0.59
CA GLN A 205 15.38 -4.79 1.54
C GLN A 205 14.38 -4.78 2.69
N GLU A 206 14.91 -4.50 3.88
CA GLU A 206 14.11 -4.17 5.06
C GLU A 206 14.39 -2.71 5.43
N VAL A 207 13.32 -1.95 5.65
CA VAL A 207 13.38 -0.55 6.07
C VAL A 207 12.80 -0.46 7.46
N ALA A 208 13.64 -0.10 8.44
CA ALA A 208 13.17 0.18 9.79
C ALA A 208 12.19 1.35 9.75
N MET A 209 10.98 1.14 10.28
CA MET A 209 9.98 2.17 10.34
C MET A 209 10.25 3.06 11.53
N HIS A 210 10.42 4.36 11.29
CA HIS A 210 10.50 5.35 12.37
C HIS A 210 9.28 5.19 13.31
N PRO A 211 9.41 5.35 14.65
CA PRO A 211 8.31 5.08 15.59
C PRO A 211 7.02 5.83 15.28
N ARG A 212 7.10 7.06 14.78
CA ARG A 212 5.91 7.83 14.33
C ARG A 212 5.23 7.18 13.12
N TRP A 213 6.01 6.71 12.14
CA TRP A 213 5.46 6.03 10.97
C TRP A 213 4.79 4.72 11.38
N LEU A 214 5.47 3.91 12.20
CA LEU A 214 4.91 2.65 12.71
C LEU A 214 3.64 2.86 13.54
N GLY A 215 3.63 3.88 14.40
CA GLY A 215 2.46 4.23 15.21
C GLY A 215 1.25 4.63 14.37
N LEU A 216 1.47 5.44 13.33
CA LEU A 216 0.42 5.80 12.37
C LEU A 216 -0.08 4.59 11.59
N PHE A 217 0.83 3.73 11.12
CA PHE A 217 0.46 2.52 10.38
C PHE A 217 -0.40 1.58 11.22
N ARG A 218 -0.01 1.30 12.48
CA ARG A 218 -0.77 0.43 13.40
C ARG A 218 -2.17 0.93 13.72
N ARG A 219 -2.40 2.25 13.66
CA ARG A 219 -3.72 2.87 13.83
C ARG A 219 -4.54 2.94 12.53
N SER A 220 -3.95 2.60 11.39
CA SER A 220 -4.58 2.64 10.08
C SER A 220 -5.06 1.28 9.55
N ILE A 221 -4.69 0.20 10.26
CA ILE A 221 -5.06 -1.18 9.95
C ILE A 221 -6.29 -1.62 10.73
#